data_AF-A0A081QD34-F1
#
_entry.id   AF-A0A081QD34-F1
#
_cell.length_a   1.000
_cell.length_b   1.000
_cell.length_c   1.000
_cell.angle_alpha   90.00
_cell.angle_beta   90.00
_cell.angle_gamma   90.00
#
_symmetry.space_group_name_H-M   'P 1'
#
loop_
_entity.id
_entity.type
_entity.pdbx_description
1 polymer ?
#
loop_
_entity_poly.entity_id
_entity_poly.type
_entity_poly.pdbx_seq_one_letter_code
_entity_poly.pdbx_strand_id
1 'polypeptide(L)'
;MAREGIYVGGKEITERYIGTRLVWQKLIQVAHFENYTDWERDGELAIKRTITVQREYGKPKPSNINYEATKVKVNGKMYDVQNFYLLVIETWNTWVYDFLLTFKSTADRDEVDRIYQKDIYFYKKRK
;
A
#
# COMPACT_ATOMS: atom_id res chain seq x y z
N MET A 1 -28.09 6.76 0.41
CA MET A 1 -26.67 6.48 0.14
C MET A 1 -25.93 7.81 0.02
N ALA A 2 -25.11 8.18 0.98
CA ALA A 2 -24.32 9.42 0.91
C ALA A 2 -23.18 9.22 -0.12
N ARG A 3 -23.03 10.14 -1.07
CA ARG A 3 -21.94 10.09 -2.05
C ARG A 3 -20.64 10.45 -1.32
N GLU A 4 -19.67 9.56 -1.24
CA GLU A 4 -18.32 9.87 -0.73
C GLU A 4 -17.58 10.74 -1.75
N GLY A 5 -17.79 12.06 -1.70
CA GLY A 5 -17.09 13.01 -2.56
C GLY A 5 -17.41 14.46 -2.24
N ILE A 6 -16.45 15.34 -2.52
CA ILE A 6 -16.66 16.79 -2.49
C ILE A 6 -17.17 17.19 -3.88
N TYR A 7 -18.28 17.91 -3.97
CA TYR A 7 -18.86 18.33 -5.25
C TYR A 7 -18.99 19.86 -5.29
N VAL A 8 -18.67 20.46 -6.43
CA VAL A 8 -18.86 21.88 -6.71
C VAL A 8 -19.49 22.02 -8.10
N GLY A 9 -20.62 22.70 -8.20
CA GLY A 9 -21.33 22.88 -9.48
C GLY A 9 -21.74 21.56 -10.16
N GLY A 10 -22.06 20.53 -9.37
CA GLY A 10 -22.44 19.20 -9.89
C GLY A 10 -21.28 18.33 -10.38
N LYS A 11 -20.04 18.84 -10.37
CA LYS A 11 -18.84 18.09 -10.70
C LYS A 11 -18.13 17.62 -9.44
N GLU A 12 -17.64 16.39 -9.46
CA GLU A 12 -16.86 15.84 -8.37
C GLU A 12 -15.46 16.47 -8.37
N ILE A 13 -15.00 16.89 -7.19
CA ILE A 13 -13.66 17.39 -6.96
C ILE A 13 -12.74 16.20 -6.70
N THR A 14 -11.74 16.01 -7.57
CA THR A 14 -10.67 15.02 -7.40
C THR A 14 -9.43 15.61 -6.74
N GLU A 15 -9.21 16.91 -6.88
CA GLU A 15 -8.07 17.64 -6.31
C GLU A 15 -8.50 19.04 -5.88
N ARG A 16 -7.95 19.54 -4.77
CA ARG A 16 -8.18 20.90 -4.28
C ARG A 16 -6.84 21.58 -4.08
N TYR A 17 -6.74 22.81 -4.60
CA TYR A 17 -5.56 23.65 -4.49
C TYR A 17 -5.88 24.93 -3.71
N ILE A 18 -4.88 25.49 -3.02
CA ILE A 18 -4.88 26.86 -2.52
C ILE A 18 -3.70 27.57 -3.18
N GLY A 19 -3.99 28.53 -4.06
CA GLY A 19 -3.00 29.03 -5.02
C GLY A 19 -2.52 27.89 -5.92
N THR A 20 -1.21 27.66 -5.95
CA THR A 20 -0.57 26.56 -6.69
C THR A 20 -0.32 25.30 -5.85
N ARG A 21 -0.65 25.33 -4.55
CA ARG A 21 -0.37 24.23 -3.62
C ARG A 21 -1.55 23.25 -3.56
N LEU A 22 -1.30 21.97 -3.84
CA LEU A 22 -2.28 20.89 -3.61
C LEU A 22 -2.50 20.72 -2.09
N VAL A 23 -3.75 20.87 -1.65
CA VAL A 23 -4.14 20.75 -0.23
C VAL A 23 -5.01 19.54 0.05
N TRP A 24 -5.66 18.97 -0.96
CA TRP A 24 -6.44 17.75 -0.82
C TRP A 24 -6.52 17.02 -2.16
N GLN A 25 -6.54 15.70 -2.13
CA GLN A 25 -6.78 14.86 -3.31
C GLN A 25 -7.64 13.65 -2.94
N LYS A 26 -8.46 13.19 -3.88
CA LYS A 26 -9.23 11.96 -3.72
C LYS A 26 -8.31 10.75 -3.90
N LEU A 27 -8.42 9.83 -2.95
CA LEU A 27 -7.67 8.58 -2.90
C LEU A 27 -8.62 7.40 -3.06
N ILE A 28 -8.15 6.35 -3.74
CA ILE A 28 -8.84 5.07 -3.84
C ILE A 28 -8.03 4.05 -3.06
N GLN A 29 -8.67 3.35 -2.13
CA GLN A 29 -8.05 2.25 -1.41
C GLN A 29 -7.84 1.06 -2.36
N VAL A 30 -6.63 0.49 -2.35
CA VAL A 30 -6.23 -0.62 -3.24
C VAL A 30 -5.88 -1.90 -2.50
N ALA A 31 -5.51 -1.80 -1.22
CA ALA A 31 -5.24 -2.95 -0.37
C ALA A 31 -5.42 -2.58 1.11
N HIS A 32 -5.62 -3.60 1.93
CA HIS A 32 -5.72 -3.52 3.39
C HIS A 32 -5.10 -4.75 4.02
N PHE A 33 -4.30 -4.56 5.07
CA PHE A 33 -3.73 -5.63 5.85
C PHE A 33 -4.03 -5.38 7.32
N GLU A 34 -4.68 -6.36 7.93
CA GLU A 34 -4.92 -6.43 9.36
C GLU A 34 -3.75 -7.15 10.04
N ASN A 35 -3.44 -6.75 11.27
CA ASN A 35 -2.43 -7.34 12.14
C ASN A 35 -1.03 -7.40 11.50
N TYR A 36 -0.40 -6.23 11.36
CA TYR A 36 0.93 -6.02 10.76
C TYR A 36 2.11 -6.48 11.66
N THR A 37 1.99 -7.57 12.41
CA THR A 37 3.05 -7.93 13.38
C THR A 37 4.30 -8.56 12.73
N ASP A 38 4.24 -8.89 11.44
CA ASP A 38 5.20 -9.74 10.72
C ASP A 38 5.86 -9.04 9.51
N TRP A 39 5.87 -7.71 9.49
CA TRP A 39 6.62 -6.96 8.49
C TRP A 39 7.96 -6.51 9.04
N GLU A 40 8.97 -6.58 8.20
CA GLU A 40 10.36 -6.33 8.55
C GLU A 40 11.00 -5.36 7.58
N ARG A 41 12.05 -4.69 8.04
CA ARG A 41 12.87 -3.84 7.17
C ARG A 41 13.50 -4.67 6.06
N ASP A 42 13.39 -4.17 4.83
CA ASP A 42 14.00 -4.74 3.63
C ASP A 42 14.83 -3.65 2.93
N GLY A 43 16.12 -3.61 3.25
CA GLY A 43 17.04 -2.60 2.72
C GLY A 43 16.78 -1.17 3.22
N GLU A 44 17.14 -0.18 2.40
CA GLU A 44 17.16 1.22 2.80
C GLU A 44 15.76 1.86 2.84
N LEU A 45 14.95 1.61 1.81
CA LEU A 45 13.68 2.30 1.57
C LEU A 45 12.45 1.41 1.72
N ALA A 46 12.60 0.11 1.96
CA ALA A 46 11.45 -0.78 1.97
C ALA A 46 11.22 -1.48 3.31
N ILE A 47 9.96 -1.86 3.51
CA ILE A 47 9.55 -2.87 4.47
C ILE A 47 8.79 -3.95 3.73
N LYS A 48 8.95 -5.19 4.18
CA LYS A 48 8.45 -6.38 3.50
C LYS A 48 7.70 -7.26 4.47
N ARG A 49 6.66 -7.93 3.99
CA ARG A 49 6.07 -9.10 4.65
C ARG A 49 6.13 -10.28 3.72
N THR A 50 6.52 -11.42 4.28
CA THR A 50 6.62 -12.68 3.56
C THR A 50 5.60 -13.68 4.09
N ILE A 51 4.75 -14.20 3.22
CA ILE A 51 3.82 -15.28 3.54
C ILE A 51 4.19 -16.50 2.71
N THR A 52 4.40 -17.64 3.35
CA THR A 52 4.69 -18.90 2.67
C THR A 52 3.48 -19.83 2.77
N VAL A 53 3.01 -20.34 1.64
CA VAL A 53 1.91 -21.31 1.59
C VAL A 53 2.35 -22.57 0.85
N GLN A 54 1.83 -23.72 1.25
CA GLN A 54 2.04 -24.97 0.51
C GLN A 54 1.35 -24.87 -0.86
N ARG A 55 1.99 -25.44 -1.87
CA ARG A 55 1.41 -25.51 -3.21
C ARG A 55 0.24 -26.48 -3.21
N GLU A 56 -0.87 -26.03 -3.75
CA GLU A 56 -1.95 -26.94 -4.13
C GLU A 56 -1.58 -27.62 -5.45
N TYR A 57 -1.68 -28.95 -5.46
CA TYR A 57 -1.40 -29.74 -6.65
C TYR A 57 -2.29 -29.31 -7.83
N GLY A 58 -1.69 -29.13 -9.01
CA GLY A 58 -2.40 -28.76 -10.23
C GLY A 58 -2.85 -27.30 -10.33
N LYS A 59 -2.57 -26.45 -9.32
CA LYS A 59 -2.86 -25.01 -9.41
C LYS A 59 -1.71 -24.26 -10.09
N PRO A 60 -1.99 -23.33 -11.02
CA PRO A 60 -0.96 -22.49 -11.60
C PRO A 60 -0.45 -21.50 -10.54
N LYS A 61 0.81 -21.10 -10.72
CA LYS A 61 1.43 -20.05 -9.91
C LYS A 61 0.61 -18.74 -9.98
N PRO A 62 0.27 -18.13 -8.83
CA PRO A 62 -0.35 -16.81 -8.80
C PRO A 62 0.54 -15.72 -9.40
N SER A 63 -0.10 -14.71 -10.00
CA SER A 63 0.61 -13.60 -10.64
C SER A 63 1.12 -12.58 -9.63
N ASN A 64 2.19 -11.88 -10.00
CA ASN A 64 2.63 -10.68 -9.30
C ASN A 64 1.59 -9.57 -9.46
N ILE A 65 1.49 -8.68 -8.47
CA ILE A 65 0.55 -7.55 -8.48
C ILE A 65 1.32 -6.26 -8.21
N ASN A 66 1.12 -5.24 -9.05
CA ASN A 66 1.46 -3.86 -8.72
C ASN A 66 0.18 -3.14 -8.28
N TYR A 67 0.11 -2.74 -7.02
CA TYR A 67 -1.08 -2.05 -6.49
C TYR A 67 -1.17 -0.59 -6.93
N GLU A 68 -0.13 -0.05 -7.59
CA GLU A 68 0.01 1.35 -7.96
C GLU A 68 -0.18 2.30 -6.75
N ALA A 69 0.18 1.83 -5.55
CA ALA A 69 0.02 2.60 -4.33
C ALA A 69 0.99 3.79 -4.35
N THR A 70 0.45 4.97 -4.03
CA THR A 70 1.20 6.23 -3.92
C THR A 70 1.19 6.79 -2.50
N LYS A 71 0.25 6.31 -1.68
CA LYS A 71 0.16 6.64 -0.26
C LYS A 71 -0.18 5.42 0.56
N VAL A 72 0.32 5.39 1.79
CA VAL A 72 -0.01 4.37 2.79
C VAL A 72 -0.48 5.06 4.07
N LYS A 73 -1.48 4.50 4.73
CA LYS A 73 -1.92 4.94 6.06
C LYS A 73 -1.53 3.88 7.08
N VAL A 74 -0.75 4.29 8.07
CA VAL A 74 -0.29 3.47 9.17
C VAL A 74 -0.67 4.17 10.47
N ASN A 75 -1.42 3.51 11.35
CA ASN A 75 -1.88 4.07 12.63
C ASN A 75 -2.47 5.49 12.55
N GLY A 76 -3.27 5.75 11.52
CA GLY A 76 -3.91 7.06 11.33
C GLY A 76 -3.07 8.08 10.57
N LYS A 77 -1.74 7.91 10.48
CA LYS A 77 -0.84 8.81 9.76
C LYS A 77 -0.67 8.38 8.30
N MET A 78 -0.64 9.36 7.40
CA MET A 78 -0.44 9.16 5.96
C MET A 78 1.03 9.37 5.59
N TYR A 79 1.57 8.47 4.78
CA TYR A 79 2.93 8.54 4.23
C TYR A 79 2.90 8.46 2.71
N ASP A 80 3.86 9.11 2.06
CA ASP A 80 4.08 9.01 0.63
C ASP A 80 5.00 7.82 0.31
N VAL A 81 4.56 6.99 -0.63
CA VAL A 81 5.30 5.78 -1.02
C VAL A 81 5.62 5.81 -2.51
N GLN A 82 6.67 5.12 -2.89
CA GLN A 82 7.04 4.93 -4.29
C GLN A 82 6.14 3.89 -4.94
N ASN A 83 5.89 2.78 -4.25
CA ASN A 83 5.11 1.66 -4.75
C ASN A 83 4.71 0.70 -3.63
N PHE A 84 3.80 -0.21 -3.97
CA PHE A 84 3.49 -1.41 -3.20
C PHE A 84 3.30 -2.57 -4.17
N TYR A 85 4.09 -3.64 -3.99
CA TYR A 85 4.10 -4.81 -4.85
C TYR A 85 3.78 -6.08 -4.07
N LEU A 86 3.10 -7.02 -4.74
CA LEU A 86 3.12 -8.43 -4.39
C LEU A 86 4.00 -9.14 -5.42
N LEU A 87 5.10 -9.73 -4.94
CA LEU A 87 5.92 -10.65 -5.71
C LEU A 87 5.57 -12.08 -5.27
N VAL A 88 5.22 -12.93 -6.23
CA VAL A 88 4.98 -14.35 -5.98
C VAL A 88 6.19 -15.10 -6.48
N ILE A 89 6.87 -15.83 -5.60
CA ILE A 89 8.03 -16.67 -5.91
C ILE A 89 7.57 -18.13 -5.83
N GLU A 90 7.90 -18.91 -6.85
CA GLU A 90 7.66 -20.36 -6.81
C GLU A 90 8.93 -21.04 -6.31
N THR A 91 8.80 -21.82 -5.26
CA THR A 91 9.84 -22.74 -4.79
C THR A 91 9.37 -24.17 -4.99
N TRP A 92 10.14 -25.14 -4.50
CA TRP A 92 9.89 -26.56 -4.76
C TRP A 92 8.46 -26.99 -4.36
N ASN A 93 8.07 -26.76 -3.10
CA ASN A 93 6.76 -27.14 -2.58
C ASN A 93 5.90 -25.97 -2.08
N THR A 94 6.39 -24.73 -2.19
CA THR A 94 5.66 -23.56 -1.67
C THR A 94 5.54 -22.43 -2.68
N TRP A 95 4.52 -21.60 -2.49
CA TRP A 95 4.49 -20.25 -3.01
C TRP A 95 4.85 -19.30 -1.89
N VAL A 96 5.79 -18.41 -2.19
CA VAL A 96 6.23 -17.34 -1.29
C VAL A 96 5.66 -16.03 -1.83
N TYR A 97 4.86 -15.35 -1.02
CA TYR A 97 4.27 -14.06 -1.31
C TYR A 97 5.03 -12.99 -0.56
N ASP A 98 5.81 -12.20 -1.28
CA ASP A 98 6.52 -11.05 -0.75
C ASP A 98 5.73 -9.78 -1.05
N PHE A 99 5.14 -9.20 -0.01
CA PHE A 99 4.55 -7.88 -0.04
C PHE A 99 5.63 -6.85 0.23
N LEU A 100 5.99 -6.05 -0.76
CA LEU A 100 7.07 -5.07 -0.68
C LEU A 100 6.52 -3.65 -0.76
N LEU A 101 6.67 -2.90 0.33
CA LEU A 101 6.30 -1.49 0.44
C LEU A 101 7.54 -0.61 0.41
N THR A 102 7.67 0.24 -0.61
CA THR A 102 8.83 1.12 -0.77
C THR A 102 8.46 2.58 -0.49
N PHE A 103 9.14 3.22 0.45
CA PHE A 103 8.92 4.61 0.84
C PHE A 103 9.69 5.59 -0.03
N LYS A 104 9.24 6.85 -0.06
CA LYS A 104 10.00 7.93 -0.72
C LYS A 104 11.18 8.43 0.12
N SER A 105 11.17 8.20 1.43
CA SER A 105 12.23 8.63 2.33
C SER A 105 12.58 7.52 3.33
N THR A 106 13.86 7.47 3.71
CA THR A 106 14.34 6.61 4.79
C THR A 106 13.71 6.97 6.12
N ALA A 107 13.49 8.27 6.38
CA ALA A 107 12.85 8.75 7.60
C ALA A 107 11.43 8.22 7.77
N ASP A 108 10.60 8.25 6.72
CA ASP A 108 9.24 7.68 6.78
C ASP A 108 9.28 6.16 6.97
N ARG A 109 10.19 5.47 6.28
CA ARG A 109 10.38 4.03 6.43
C ARG A 109 10.81 3.67 7.85
N ASP A 110 11.78 4.39 8.41
CA ASP A 110 12.27 4.23 9.79
C ASP A 110 11.19 4.50 10.83
N GLU A 111 10.36 5.52 10.61
CA GLU A 111 9.24 5.83 11.49
C GLU A 111 8.23 4.68 11.48
N VAL A 112 7.83 4.24 10.29
CA VAL A 112 6.87 3.13 10.15
C VAL A 112 7.44 1.85 10.77
N ASP A 113 8.66 1.44 10.40
CA ASP A 113 9.36 0.26 10.94
C ASP A 113 9.39 0.18 12.49
N ARG A 114 9.43 1.33 13.18
CA ARG A 114 9.44 1.39 14.66
C ARG A 114 8.06 1.42 15.31
N ILE A 115 7.00 1.69 14.54
CA ILE A 115 5.64 1.79 15.06
C ILE A 115 5.02 0.38 15.11
N TYR A 116 4.31 0.05 16.21
CA TYR A 116 3.42 -1.11 16.23
C TYR A 116 2.22 -0.85 15.32
N GLN A 117 2.10 -1.56 14.21
CA GLN A 117 1.12 -1.24 13.17
C GLN A 117 -0.01 -2.25 13.28
N LYS A 118 -1.25 -1.81 13.55
CA LYS A 118 -2.37 -2.77 13.63
C LYS A 118 -2.98 -2.98 12.25
N ASP A 119 -3.32 -1.88 11.58
CA ASP A 119 -3.95 -1.90 10.27
C ASP A 119 -3.18 -1.00 9.30
N ILE A 120 -2.97 -1.50 8.08
CA ILE A 120 -2.36 -0.73 6.99
C ILE A 120 -3.26 -0.65 5.80
N TYR A 121 -3.48 0.58 5.35
CA TYR A 121 -4.33 0.89 4.21
C TYR A 121 -3.49 1.50 3.09
N PHE A 122 -3.59 0.94 1.90
CA PHE A 122 -2.86 1.40 0.72
C PHE A 122 -3.78 2.16 -0.20
N TYR A 123 -3.28 3.25 -0.77
CA TYR A 123 -4.07 4.14 -1.63
C TYR A 123 -3.35 4.52 -2.91
N LYS A 124 -4.11 4.61 -4.00
CA LYS A 124 -3.68 5.25 -5.25
C LYS A 124 -4.47 6.51 -5.53
N LYS A 125 -3.89 7.38 -6.35
CA LYS A 125 -4.59 8.55 -6.88
C LYS A 125 -5.73 8.10 -7.79
N ARG A 126 -6.89 8.75 -7.67
CA ARG A 126 -7.95 8.62 -8.67
C ARG A 126 -7.51 9.37 -9.92
N LYS A 127 -7.38 8.66 -11.04
CA LYS A 127 -7.19 9.26 -12.36
C LYS A 127 -8.49 9.92 -12.82
#